data_AF-A0A4U5NHV4-F1
#
_entry.id   AF-A0A4U5NHV4-F1
#
_cell.length_a   1.000
_cell.length_b   1.000
_cell.length_c   1.000
_cell.angle_alpha   90.00
_cell.angle_beta   90.00
_cell.angle_gamma   90.00
#
_symmetry.space_group_name_H-M   'P 1'
#
loop_
_entity.id
_entity.type
_entity.pdbx_description
1 polymer ?
#
loop_
_entity_poly.entity_id
_entity_poly.type
_entity_poly.pdbx_seq_one_letter_code
_entity_poly.pdbx_strand_id
1 'polypeptide(L)'
;MNLSTMLILLVGIDRVMSVKFLVTYSRLNPCFYVPSLILIALVYCSALNLLAYFTRTDELTMCLVPEAYTGLGKNVAFSSHLLINILVLVTYSYLTRIMKKSGGEAGQKIVKSLRAVVLCTVFGWFITFLMCNTAMMLTKNKNVLLATDMVAGFFACTHTALPFFIYFWKSSIYRQEFCRILPFFRRVAESYGAQSSMARIQPSAITPSQISSRNPS
;
A
#
# COMPACT_ATOMS: atom_id res chain seq x y z
N MET A 1 -7.90 -9.43 -7.89
CA MET A 1 -8.06 -8.73 -6.59
C MET A 1 -7.58 -9.59 -5.43
N ASN A 2 -8.18 -10.77 -5.24
CA ASN A 2 -7.95 -11.67 -4.09
C ASN A 2 -6.48 -12.09 -3.90
N LEU A 3 -5.77 -12.42 -5.00
CA LEU A 3 -4.35 -12.76 -4.92
C LEU A 3 -3.50 -11.56 -4.48
N SER A 4 -3.79 -10.37 -5.03
CA SER A 4 -3.04 -9.15 -4.72
C SER A 4 -3.18 -8.74 -3.25
N THR A 5 -4.38 -8.83 -2.68
CA THR A 5 -4.64 -8.46 -1.27
C THR A 5 -3.87 -9.39 -0.32
N MET A 6 -3.85 -10.69 -0.61
CA MET A 6 -3.05 -11.63 0.19
C MET A 6 -1.55 -11.43 0.02
N LEU A 7 -1.07 -11.22 -1.20
CA LEU A 7 0.36 -10.95 -1.42
C LEU A 7 0.83 -9.70 -0.66
N ILE A 8 0.02 -8.63 -0.64
CA ILE A 8 0.35 -7.42 0.13
C ILE A 8 0.49 -7.72 1.64
N LEU A 9 -0.40 -8.56 2.20
CA LEU A 9 -0.30 -8.99 3.60
C LEU A 9 0.96 -9.81 3.84
N LEU A 10 1.23 -10.81 3.00
CA LEU A 10 2.41 -11.67 3.14
C LEU A 10 3.72 -10.88 2.99
N VAL A 11 3.79 -9.93 2.06
CA VAL A 11 4.92 -9.00 1.94
C VAL A 11 5.04 -8.14 3.19
N GLY A 12 3.94 -7.65 3.77
CA GLY A 12 3.96 -6.92 5.02
C GLY A 12 4.55 -7.74 6.17
N ILE A 13 4.13 -8.99 6.31
CA ILE A 13 4.62 -9.92 7.34
C ILE A 13 6.09 -10.26 7.11
N ASP A 14 6.49 -10.52 5.86
CA ASP A 14 7.88 -10.76 5.46
C ASP A 14 8.80 -9.61 5.89
N ARG A 15 8.39 -8.35 5.65
CA ARG A 15 9.15 -7.17 6.09
C ARG A 15 9.23 -7.04 7.60
N VAL A 16 8.19 -7.41 8.33
CA VAL A 16 8.25 -7.44 9.80
C VAL A 16 9.23 -8.50 10.28
N MET A 17 9.22 -9.69 9.68
CA MET A 17 10.15 -10.76 10.01
C MET A 17 11.60 -10.38 9.70
N SER A 18 11.85 -9.73 8.54
CA SER A 18 13.20 -9.31 8.16
C SER A 18 13.79 -8.28 9.12
N VAL A 19 12.96 -7.40 9.70
CA VAL A 19 13.41 -6.37 10.66
C VAL A 19 13.53 -6.92 12.08
N LYS A 20 12.61 -7.78 12.52
CA LYS A 20 12.56 -8.27 13.91
C LYS A 20 13.48 -9.47 14.14
N PHE A 21 13.63 -10.34 13.15
CA PHE A 21 14.33 -11.61 13.25
C PHE A 21 15.42 -11.74 12.19
N LEU A 22 16.32 -10.77 12.12
CA LEU A 22 17.40 -10.72 11.12
C LEU A 22 18.20 -12.04 11.04
N VAL A 23 18.57 -12.60 12.20
CA VAL A 23 19.39 -13.82 12.30
C VAL A 23 18.63 -15.06 11.79
N THR A 24 17.36 -15.22 12.19
CA THR A 24 16.53 -16.34 11.75
C THR A 24 16.20 -16.21 10.25
N TYR A 25 15.86 -15.01 9.81
CA TYR A 25 15.54 -14.69 8.41
C TYR A 25 16.73 -15.00 7.48
N SER A 26 17.95 -14.68 7.91
CA SER A 26 19.17 -14.99 7.14
C SER A 26 19.46 -16.48 6.99
N ARG A 27 18.87 -17.35 7.83
CA ARG A 27 19.05 -18.81 7.77
C ARG A 27 17.96 -19.51 6.95
N LEU A 28 16.91 -18.79 6.54
CA LEU A 28 15.83 -19.36 5.73
C LEU A 28 16.27 -19.49 4.27
N ASN A 29 16.03 -20.66 3.69
CA ASN A 29 16.30 -20.91 2.28
C ASN A 29 15.25 -20.19 1.41
N PRO A 30 15.64 -19.20 0.60
CA PRO A 30 14.69 -18.40 -0.18
C PRO A 30 13.93 -19.25 -1.22
N CYS A 31 14.57 -20.30 -1.74
CA CYS A 31 13.99 -21.21 -2.73
C CYS A 31 12.77 -21.97 -2.22
N PHE A 32 12.63 -22.21 -0.92
CA PHE A 32 11.45 -22.88 -0.36
C PHE A 32 10.48 -21.90 0.28
N TYR A 33 11.01 -20.86 0.92
CA TYR A 33 10.21 -19.88 1.63
C TYR A 33 9.31 -19.08 0.68
N VAL A 34 9.85 -18.50 -0.40
CA VAL A 34 9.06 -17.66 -1.31
C VAL A 34 7.94 -18.46 -2.01
N PRO A 35 8.19 -19.65 -2.58
CA PRO A 35 7.12 -20.45 -3.17
C PRO A 35 6.06 -20.86 -2.17
N SER A 36 6.41 -21.10 -0.90
CA SER A 36 5.42 -21.44 0.13
C SER A 36 4.44 -20.29 0.39
N LEU A 37 4.92 -19.05 0.42
CA LEU A 37 4.07 -17.86 0.56
C LEU A 37 3.14 -17.69 -0.64
N ILE A 38 3.66 -17.87 -1.85
CA ILE A 38 2.87 -17.79 -3.08
C ILE A 38 1.80 -18.90 -3.08
N LEU A 39 2.15 -20.11 -2.67
CA LEU A 39 1.21 -21.23 -2.58
C LEU A 39 0.06 -20.92 -1.62
N ILE A 40 0.35 -20.36 -0.43
CA ILE A 40 -0.69 -19.94 0.52
C ILE A 40 -1.64 -18.91 -0.12
N ALA A 41 -1.09 -17.92 -0.84
CA ALA A 41 -1.89 -16.91 -1.53
C ALA A 41 -2.76 -17.52 -2.66
N LEU A 42 -2.23 -18.50 -3.39
CA LEU A 42 -2.95 -19.23 -4.43
C LEU A 42 -4.07 -20.10 -3.86
N VAL A 43 -3.82 -20.80 -2.74
CA VAL A 43 -4.83 -21.60 -2.05
C VAL A 43 -6.00 -20.72 -1.58
N TYR A 44 -5.70 -19.58 -0.95
CA TYR A 44 -6.73 -18.62 -0.55
C TYR A 44 -7.55 -18.10 -1.75
N CYS A 45 -6.85 -17.69 -2.83
CA CYS A 45 -7.50 -17.20 -4.04
C CYS A 45 -8.43 -18.27 -4.64
N SER A 46 -7.95 -19.52 -4.72
CA SER A 46 -8.71 -20.65 -5.24
C SER A 46 -9.92 -20.97 -4.38
N ALA A 47 -9.80 -20.93 -3.05
CA ALA A 47 -10.90 -21.15 -2.13
C ALA A 47 -12.02 -20.11 -2.30
N LEU A 48 -11.68 -18.82 -2.45
CA LEU A 48 -12.67 -17.78 -2.71
C LEU A 48 -13.32 -17.91 -4.09
N ASN A 49 -12.56 -18.26 -5.12
CA ASN A 49 -13.11 -18.47 -6.46
C ASN A 49 -14.03 -19.69 -6.50
N LEU A 50 -13.67 -20.76 -5.79
CA LEU A 50 -14.49 -21.96 -5.65
C LEU A 50 -15.79 -21.64 -4.90
N LEU A 51 -15.70 -20.86 -3.81
CA LEU A 51 -16.89 -20.38 -3.10
C LEU A 51 -17.79 -19.55 -4.03
N ALA A 52 -17.21 -18.62 -4.79
CA ALA A 52 -17.95 -17.81 -5.76
C ALA A 52 -18.67 -18.68 -6.80
N TYR A 53 -17.97 -19.70 -7.32
CA TYR A 53 -18.53 -20.66 -8.28
C TYR A 53 -19.75 -21.41 -7.71
N PHE A 54 -19.65 -21.94 -6.49
CA PHE A 54 -20.76 -22.67 -5.86
C PHE A 54 -21.94 -21.77 -5.47
N THR A 55 -21.70 -20.50 -5.16
CA THR A 55 -22.77 -19.55 -4.80
C THR A 55 -23.41 -18.86 -5.99
N ARG A 56 -22.95 -19.12 -7.22
CA ARG A 56 -23.39 -18.46 -8.45
C ARG A 56 -24.87 -18.76 -8.73
N THR A 57 -25.63 -17.71 -9.04
CA THR A 57 -27.02 -17.79 -9.50
C THR A 57 -27.14 -17.37 -10.96
N ASP A 58 -28.02 -17.98 -11.75
CA ASP A 58 -28.23 -17.69 -13.18
C ASP A 58 -29.03 -16.41 -13.48
N GLU A 59 -29.04 -15.45 -12.55
CA GLU A 59 -29.68 -14.15 -12.78
C GLU A 59 -28.84 -13.29 -13.73
N LEU A 60 -29.49 -12.57 -14.65
CA LEU A 60 -28.83 -11.56 -15.48
C LEU A 60 -28.34 -10.41 -14.60
N THR A 61 -27.02 -10.28 -14.47
CA THR A 61 -26.37 -9.21 -13.70
C THR A 61 -25.54 -8.30 -14.58
N MET A 62 -25.30 -7.07 -14.10
CA MET A 62 -24.39 -6.13 -14.75
C MET A 62 -22.95 -6.68 -14.71
N CYS A 63 -22.16 -6.37 -15.74
CA CYS A 63 -20.75 -6.78 -15.82
C CYS A 63 -19.87 -5.98 -14.84
N LEU A 64 -20.04 -6.25 -13.54
CA LEU A 64 -19.32 -5.65 -12.44
C LEU A 64 -18.60 -6.75 -11.64
N VAL A 65 -17.34 -6.50 -11.29
CA VAL A 65 -16.52 -7.42 -10.47
C VAL A 65 -17.22 -7.86 -9.17
N PRO A 66 -17.88 -6.98 -8.38
CA PRO A 66 -18.55 -7.40 -7.16
C PRO A 66 -19.83 -8.22 -7.38
N GLU A 67 -20.43 -8.16 -8.59
CA GLU A 67 -21.60 -8.98 -8.95
C GLU A 67 -21.21 -10.41 -9.36
N ALA A 68 -19.92 -10.69 -9.53
CA ALA A 68 -19.43 -12.06 -9.69
C ALA A 68 -19.62 -12.91 -8.41
N TYR A 69 -19.87 -12.27 -7.28
CA TYR A 69 -20.18 -12.93 -6.02
C TYR A 69 -21.66 -12.71 -5.68
N THR A 70 -22.39 -13.78 -5.44
CA THR A 70 -23.83 -13.75 -5.13
C THR A 70 -24.10 -14.30 -3.73
N GLY A 71 -25.16 -13.77 -3.09
CA GLY A 71 -25.63 -14.23 -1.78
C GLY A 71 -24.54 -14.27 -0.70
N LEU A 72 -24.35 -15.45 -0.10
CA LEU A 72 -23.40 -15.67 1.00
C LEU A 72 -21.94 -15.47 0.54
N GLY A 73 -21.62 -15.83 -0.71
CA GLY A 73 -20.27 -15.68 -1.27
C GLY A 73 -19.82 -14.22 -1.29
N LYS A 74 -20.76 -13.29 -1.58
CA LYS A 74 -20.53 -11.84 -1.55
C LYS A 74 -20.12 -11.38 -0.14
N ASN A 75 -20.90 -11.75 0.87
CA ASN A 75 -20.62 -11.38 2.27
C ASN A 75 -19.29 -11.92 2.78
N VAL A 76 -19.00 -13.20 2.53
CA VAL A 76 -17.75 -13.84 3.00
C VAL A 76 -16.55 -13.24 2.30
N ALA A 77 -16.61 -13.02 0.98
CA ALA A 77 -15.52 -12.41 0.23
C ALA A 77 -15.22 -11.00 0.72
N PHE A 78 -16.25 -10.15 0.85
CA PHE A 78 -16.09 -8.77 1.31
C PHE A 78 -15.62 -8.65 2.75
N SER A 79 -16.16 -9.47 3.65
CA SER A 79 -15.74 -9.50 5.05
C SER A 79 -14.29 -9.98 5.18
N SER A 80 -13.90 -11.03 4.44
CA SER A 80 -12.53 -11.53 4.44
C SER A 80 -11.54 -10.47 3.93
N HIS A 81 -11.89 -9.74 2.87
CA HIS A 81 -11.05 -8.65 2.37
C HIS A 81 -10.95 -7.49 3.35
N LEU A 82 -12.02 -7.13 4.04
CA LEU A 82 -11.98 -6.12 5.09
C LEU A 82 -11.03 -6.54 6.21
N LEU A 83 -11.12 -7.78 6.67
CA LEU A 83 -10.25 -8.33 7.71
C LEU A 83 -8.77 -8.33 7.30
N ILE A 84 -8.47 -8.77 6.07
CA ILE A 84 -7.10 -8.77 5.54
C ILE A 84 -6.54 -7.35 5.49
N ASN A 85 -7.32 -6.37 5.01
CA ASN A 85 -6.86 -4.98 4.97
C ASN A 85 -6.59 -4.41 6.36
N ILE A 86 -7.38 -4.78 7.37
CA ILE A 86 -7.09 -4.44 8.78
C ILE A 86 -5.77 -5.06 9.22
N LEU A 87 -5.54 -6.34 8.95
CA LEU A 87 -4.28 -7.02 9.29
C LEU A 87 -3.08 -6.38 8.62
N VAL A 88 -3.21 -5.97 7.35
CA VAL A 88 -2.16 -5.22 6.63
C VAL A 88 -1.87 -3.91 7.37
N LEU A 89 -2.90 -3.13 7.70
CA LEU A 89 -2.75 -1.85 8.40
C LEU A 89 -2.06 -2.01 9.76
N VAL A 90 -2.43 -3.05 10.53
CA VAL A 90 -1.78 -3.40 11.80
C VAL A 90 -0.31 -3.77 11.59
N THR A 91 -0.02 -4.60 10.59
CA THR A 91 1.33 -5.08 10.27
C THR A 91 2.26 -3.93 9.89
N TYR A 92 1.82 -3.02 9.02
CA TYR A 92 2.60 -1.84 8.62
C TYR A 92 2.72 -0.80 9.75
N SER A 93 1.72 -0.68 10.60
CA SER A 93 1.79 0.14 11.82
C SER A 93 2.83 -0.42 12.80
N TYR A 94 2.86 -1.74 12.97
CA TYR A 94 3.84 -2.41 13.82
C TYR A 94 5.27 -2.28 13.27
N LEU A 95 5.47 -2.50 11.97
CA LEU A 95 6.74 -2.27 11.28
C LEU A 95 7.27 -0.85 11.54
N THR A 96 6.38 0.15 11.47
CA THR A 96 6.72 1.55 11.75
C THR A 96 7.22 1.77 13.17
N ARG A 97 6.57 1.13 14.15
CA ARG A 97 6.96 1.24 15.55
C ARG A 97 8.35 0.64 15.77
N ILE A 98 8.65 -0.51 15.18
CA ILE A 98 9.97 -1.14 15.30
C ILE A 98 11.05 -0.26 14.64
N MET A 99 10.80 0.23 13.43
CA MET A 99 11.77 1.04 12.70
C MET A 99 12.08 2.38 13.36
N LYS A 100 11.09 2.99 14.03
CA LYS A 100 11.30 4.21 14.83
C LYS A 100 12.23 3.94 16.02
N LYS A 101 12.15 2.75 16.64
CA LYS A 101 13.04 2.35 17.74
C LYS A 101 14.46 2.04 17.28
N SER A 102 14.64 1.58 16.03
CA SER A 102 15.94 1.06 15.54
C SER A 102 16.94 2.12 15.05
N GLY A 103 16.62 3.43 15.09
CA GLY A 103 17.59 4.54 14.97
C GLY A 103 18.39 4.75 13.66
N GLY A 104 18.35 3.84 12.69
CA GLY A 104 19.19 3.95 11.47
C GLY A 104 18.73 5.01 10.46
N GLU A 105 19.43 6.15 10.37
CA GLU A 105 19.05 7.31 9.53
C GLU A 105 18.99 7.04 8.02
N ALA A 106 19.91 6.23 7.47
CA ALA A 106 20.01 6.01 6.02
C ALA A 106 18.91 5.06 5.49
N GLY A 107 18.63 3.97 6.20
CA GLY A 107 17.56 3.03 5.85
C GLY A 107 16.15 3.62 6.10
N GLN A 108 16.01 4.53 7.06
CA GLN A 108 14.73 5.15 7.38
C GLN A 108 14.16 6.00 6.24
N LYS A 109 14.98 6.71 5.46
CA LYS A 109 14.48 7.59 4.38
C LYS A 109 13.81 6.80 3.25
N ILE A 110 14.44 5.73 2.78
CA ILE A 110 13.92 4.87 1.71
C ILE A 110 12.66 4.14 2.18
N VAL A 111 12.70 3.57 3.38
CA VAL A 111 11.56 2.82 3.90
C VAL A 111 10.38 3.73 4.31
N LYS A 112 10.63 4.98 4.70
CA LYS A 112 9.57 5.97 4.98
C LYS A 112 8.78 6.33 3.71
N SER A 113 9.46 6.45 2.57
CA SER A 113 8.83 6.66 1.25
C SER A 113 7.97 5.46 0.85
N LEU A 114 8.58 4.27 0.85
CA LEU A 114 7.92 3.01 0.48
C LEU A 114 6.68 2.75 1.35
N ARG A 115 6.80 3.02 2.65
CA ARG A 115 5.70 2.90 3.60
C ARG A 115 4.53 3.84 3.30
N ALA A 116 4.82 5.09 2.97
CA ALA A 116 3.76 6.06 2.69
C ALA A 116 2.94 5.62 1.47
N VAL A 117 3.61 5.09 0.43
CA VAL A 117 2.95 4.51 -0.74
C VAL A 117 2.03 3.37 -0.31
N VAL A 118 2.56 2.37 0.40
CA VAL A 118 1.79 1.19 0.77
C VAL A 118 0.62 1.54 1.70
N LEU A 119 0.82 2.45 2.66
CA LEU A 119 -0.27 2.92 3.51
C LEU A 119 -1.37 3.59 2.69
N CYS A 120 -1.04 4.52 1.80
CA CYS A 120 -2.04 5.17 0.93
C CYS A 120 -2.81 4.15 0.09
N THR A 121 -2.11 3.16 -0.47
CA THR A 121 -2.73 2.09 -1.27
C THR A 121 -3.67 1.21 -0.44
N VAL A 122 -3.26 0.82 0.77
CA VAL A 122 -4.06 -0.01 1.69
C VAL A 122 -5.25 0.77 2.23
N PHE A 123 -5.09 2.06 2.52
CA PHE A 123 -6.19 2.94 2.93
C PHE A 123 -7.25 3.05 1.82
N GLY A 124 -6.84 3.16 0.56
CA GLY A 124 -7.78 3.15 -0.58
C GLY A 124 -8.62 1.88 -0.65
N TRP A 125 -7.98 0.71 -0.52
CA TRP A 125 -8.68 -0.58 -0.44
C TRP A 125 -9.60 -0.68 0.77
N PHE A 126 -9.12 -0.25 1.93
CA PHE A 126 -9.88 -0.29 3.17
C PHE A 126 -11.16 0.55 3.07
N ILE A 127 -11.08 1.78 2.56
CA ILE A 127 -12.26 2.65 2.35
C ILE A 127 -13.25 2.00 1.39
N THR A 128 -12.75 1.42 0.29
CA THR A 128 -13.58 0.74 -0.71
C THR A 128 -14.37 -0.41 -0.09
N PHE A 129 -13.69 -1.30 0.63
CA PHE A 129 -14.34 -2.45 1.27
C PHE A 129 -15.22 -2.05 2.45
N LEU A 130 -14.84 -1.03 3.21
CA LEU A 130 -15.68 -0.50 4.28
C LEU A 130 -16.99 0.06 3.70
N MET A 131 -16.91 0.87 2.64
CA MET A 131 -18.08 1.45 1.97
C MET A 131 -19.02 0.36 1.43
N CYS A 132 -18.48 -0.64 0.71
CA CYS A 132 -19.29 -1.76 0.21
C CYS A 132 -19.93 -2.58 1.35
N ASN A 133 -19.18 -2.93 2.40
CA ASN A 133 -19.73 -3.67 3.54
C ASN A 133 -20.82 -2.87 4.27
N THR A 134 -20.60 -1.58 4.51
CA THR A 134 -21.58 -0.71 5.17
C THR A 134 -22.85 -0.56 4.32
N ALA A 135 -22.74 -0.41 3.01
CA ALA A 135 -23.89 -0.35 2.12
C ALA A 135 -24.70 -1.66 2.15
N MET A 136 -24.02 -2.81 2.16
CA MET A 136 -24.67 -4.13 2.29
C MET A 136 -25.38 -4.32 3.64
N MET A 137 -24.88 -3.71 4.71
CA MET A 137 -25.53 -3.74 6.03
C MET A 137 -26.72 -2.79 6.13
N LEU A 138 -26.68 -1.64 5.46
CA LEU A 138 -27.70 -0.60 5.55
C LEU A 138 -28.89 -0.81 4.61
N THR A 139 -28.68 -1.41 3.44
CA THR A 139 -29.75 -1.55 2.44
C THR A 139 -29.67 -2.85 1.64
N LYS A 140 -30.86 -3.38 1.31
CA LYS A 140 -31.02 -4.50 0.37
C LYS A 140 -31.48 -4.03 -1.01
N ASN A 141 -31.61 -2.71 -1.22
CA ASN A 141 -32.04 -2.15 -2.50
C ASN A 141 -30.94 -2.32 -3.55
N LYS A 142 -31.21 -3.11 -4.60
CA LYS A 142 -30.26 -3.40 -5.69
C LYS A 142 -29.68 -2.12 -6.31
N ASN A 143 -30.50 -1.08 -6.52
CA ASN A 143 -30.06 0.18 -7.14
C ASN A 143 -29.01 0.95 -6.30
N VAL A 144 -29.17 0.96 -4.97
CA VAL A 144 -28.23 1.66 -4.07
C VAL A 144 -26.92 0.87 -3.97
N LEU A 145 -27.00 -0.46 -3.95
CA LEU A 145 -25.83 -1.33 -3.95
C LEU A 145 -25.03 -1.18 -5.25
N LEU A 146 -25.72 -1.14 -6.40
CA LEU A 146 -25.11 -0.91 -7.70
C LEU A 146 -24.41 0.46 -7.79
N ALA A 147 -25.08 1.52 -7.33
CA ALA A 147 -24.49 2.86 -7.29
C ALA A 147 -23.25 2.90 -6.38
N THR A 148 -23.31 2.23 -5.23
CA THR A 148 -22.16 2.11 -4.31
C THR A 148 -21.01 1.35 -4.97
N ASP A 149 -21.29 0.24 -5.65
CA ASP A 149 -20.30 -0.57 -6.34
C ASP A 149 -19.61 0.22 -7.48
N MET A 150 -20.33 1.11 -8.17
CA MET A 150 -19.74 2.01 -9.16
C MET A 150 -18.78 3.03 -8.53
N VAL A 151 -19.17 3.65 -7.41
CA VAL A 151 -18.29 4.59 -6.68
C VAL A 151 -17.08 3.85 -6.11
N ALA A 152 -17.27 2.65 -5.57
CA ALA A 152 -16.21 1.77 -5.09
C ALA A 152 -15.23 1.40 -6.23
N GLY A 153 -15.75 1.16 -7.43
CA GLY A 153 -14.95 0.93 -8.63
C GLY A 153 -13.98 2.09 -8.93
N PHE A 154 -14.41 3.33 -8.76
CA PHE A 154 -13.54 4.50 -8.94
C PHE A 154 -12.37 4.53 -7.95
N PHE A 155 -12.64 4.24 -6.66
CA PHE A 155 -11.59 4.11 -5.65
C PHE A 155 -10.65 2.93 -5.95
N ALA A 156 -11.20 1.82 -6.45
CA ALA A 156 -10.41 0.68 -6.89
C ALA A 156 -9.51 1.04 -8.09
N CYS A 157 -9.97 1.79 -9.09
CA CYS A 157 -9.09 2.25 -10.17
C CYS A 157 -8.00 3.18 -9.64
N THR A 158 -8.37 4.13 -8.79
CA THR A 158 -7.43 5.10 -8.20
C THR A 158 -6.34 4.41 -7.38
N HIS A 159 -6.67 3.38 -6.61
CA HIS A 159 -5.67 2.65 -5.83
C HIS A 159 -4.64 1.94 -6.72
N THR A 160 -5.02 1.44 -7.90
CA THR A 160 -4.06 0.76 -8.81
C THR A 160 -3.10 1.76 -9.45
N ALA A 161 -3.58 2.98 -9.73
CA ALA A 161 -2.80 4.03 -10.37
C ALA A 161 -1.89 4.79 -9.37
N LEU A 162 -2.36 5.02 -8.14
CA LEU A 162 -1.66 5.81 -7.12
C LEU A 162 -0.23 5.34 -6.82
N PRO A 163 0.08 4.04 -6.65
CA PRO A 163 1.42 3.57 -6.40
C PRO A 163 2.42 4.10 -7.42
N PHE A 164 2.09 4.09 -8.71
CA PHE A 164 2.95 4.58 -9.77
C PHE A 164 3.33 6.05 -9.56
N PHE A 165 2.33 6.91 -9.35
CA PHE A 165 2.54 8.34 -9.12
C PHE A 165 3.33 8.61 -7.83
N ILE A 166 3.00 7.92 -6.74
CA ILE A 166 3.69 8.11 -5.46
C ILE A 166 5.14 7.61 -5.55
N TYR A 167 5.40 6.47 -6.19
CA TYR A 167 6.76 5.96 -6.41
C TYR A 167 7.59 6.93 -7.25
N PHE A 168 7.00 7.46 -8.32
CA PHE A 168 7.63 8.48 -9.14
C PHE A 168 7.98 9.71 -8.31
N TRP A 169 7.07 10.30 -7.53
CA TRP A 169 7.39 11.52 -6.79
C TRP A 169 8.31 11.31 -5.59
N LYS A 170 8.20 10.19 -4.86
CA LYS A 170 8.91 10.01 -3.59
C LYS A 170 10.30 9.39 -3.71
N SER A 171 10.54 8.54 -4.72
CA SER A 171 11.83 7.84 -4.85
C SER A 171 12.67 8.46 -5.97
N SER A 172 13.77 9.13 -5.59
CA SER A 172 14.73 9.66 -6.57
C SER A 172 15.40 8.54 -7.37
N ILE A 173 15.63 7.37 -6.76
CA ILE A 173 16.22 6.19 -7.41
C ILE A 173 15.27 5.66 -8.48
N TYR A 174 13.98 5.53 -8.15
CA TYR A 174 12.97 5.07 -9.12
C TYR A 174 12.85 6.04 -10.30
N ARG A 175 12.84 7.35 -10.02
CA ARG A 175 12.87 8.39 -11.07
C ARG A 175 14.10 8.31 -11.96
N GLN A 176 15.27 8.07 -11.39
CA GLN A 176 16.52 8.02 -12.14
C GLN A 176 16.51 6.84 -13.12
N GLU A 177 16.09 5.66 -12.68
CA GLU A 177 15.94 4.49 -13.55
C GLU A 177 14.80 4.66 -14.57
N PHE A 178 13.68 5.26 -14.17
CA PHE A 178 12.58 5.53 -15.09
C PHE A 178 12.97 6.52 -16.19
N CYS A 179 13.71 7.58 -15.85
CA CYS A 179 14.25 8.53 -16.82
C CYS A 179 15.39 7.95 -17.66
N ARG A 180 16.06 6.88 -17.19
CA ARG A 180 17.03 6.11 -17.99
C ARG A 180 16.33 5.35 -19.11
N ILE A 181 15.18 4.76 -18.83
CA ILE A 181 14.39 3.99 -19.80
C ILE A 181 13.57 4.91 -20.72
N LEU A 182 13.01 6.00 -20.18
CA LEU A 182 12.17 6.95 -20.91
C LEU A 182 12.73 8.38 -20.79
N PRO A 183 13.70 8.76 -21.65
CA PRO A 183 14.40 10.05 -21.55
C PRO A 183 13.49 11.28 -21.76
N PHE A 184 12.33 11.11 -22.40
CA PHE A 184 11.32 12.17 -22.55
C PHE A 184 10.85 12.75 -21.20
N PHE A 185 10.78 11.94 -20.14
CA PHE A 185 10.33 12.38 -18.82
C PHE A 185 11.40 13.15 -18.02
N ARG A 186 12.61 13.32 -18.56
CA ARG A 186 13.71 14.01 -17.87
C ARG A 186 13.36 15.44 -17.49
N ARG A 187 12.70 16.21 -18.37
CA ARG A 187 12.32 17.62 -18.09
C ARG A 187 11.34 17.74 -16.92
N VAL A 188 10.38 16.82 -16.81
CA VAL A 188 9.43 16.78 -15.70
C VAL A 188 10.15 16.41 -14.39
N ALA A 189 11.07 15.44 -14.45
CA ALA A 189 11.83 15.02 -13.28
C ALA A 189 12.80 16.10 -12.75
N GLU A 190 13.32 16.97 -13.62
CA GLU A 190 14.20 18.10 -13.27
C GLU A 190 13.44 19.19 -12.51
N SER A 191 12.21 19.54 -12.93
CA SER A 191 11.37 20.52 -12.21
C SER A 191 11.07 20.12 -10.76
N TYR A 192 10.83 18.83 -10.50
CA TYR A 192 10.62 18.33 -9.14
C TYR A 192 11.92 18.16 -8.33
N GLY A 193 13.06 17.88 -9.00
CA GLY A 193 14.37 17.81 -8.37
C GLY A 193 14.84 19.16 -7.83
N ALA A 194 14.61 20.24 -8.58
CA ALA A 194 14.94 21.60 -8.17
C ALA A 194 14.20 22.03 -6.90
N GLN A 195 12.92 21.64 -6.75
CA GLN A 195 12.10 21.95 -5.58
C GLN A 195 12.59 21.23 -4.30
N SER A 196 13.11 20.00 -4.44
CA SER A 196 13.72 19.26 -3.31
C SER A 196 15.12 19.78 -2.94
N SER A 197 15.87 20.38 -3.88
CA SER A 197 17.15 21.04 -3.59
C SER A 197 16.94 22.39 -2.93
N MET A 198 15.94 23.19 -3.34
CA MET A 198 15.55 24.43 -2.64
C MET A 198 15.07 24.17 -1.21
N ALA A 199 14.32 23.09 -0.95
CA ALA A 199 13.92 22.72 0.41
C ALA A 199 15.08 22.26 1.31
N ARG A 200 16.22 21.86 0.72
CA ARG A 200 17.46 21.54 1.45
C ARG A 200 18.34 22.78 1.68
N ILE A 201 18.08 23.86 0.96
CA ILE A 201 18.69 25.19 1.12
C ILE A 201 17.68 26.10 1.83
N GLN A 202 17.17 25.68 2.98
CA GLN A 202 16.89 26.65 4.05
C GLN A 202 17.97 26.42 5.11
N PRO A 203 19.07 27.19 5.07
CA PRO A 203 19.99 27.25 6.19
C PRO A 203 19.22 27.83 7.37
N SER A 204 19.40 27.21 8.53
CA SER A 204 19.47 27.90 9.82
C SER A 204 19.69 29.40 9.65
N ALA A 205 18.68 30.20 10.00
CA ALA A 205 18.88 31.61 10.22
C ALA A 205 19.93 31.75 11.33
N ILE A 206 21.17 31.99 10.91
CA ILE A 206 22.25 32.45 11.76
C ILE A 206 21.83 33.87 12.18
N THR A 207 21.38 34.02 13.42
CA THR A 207 21.19 35.33 14.04
C THR A 207 22.58 35.93 14.29
N PRO A 208 22.96 37.04 13.66
CA PRO A 208 24.22 37.72 13.95
C PRO A 208 23.95 38.77 15.03
N SER A 209 24.18 38.43 16.29
CA SER A 209 24.33 39.45 17.34
C SER A 209 25.04 38.89 18.57
N GLN A 210 26.08 39.59 19.01
CA GLN A 210 26.81 39.47 20.29
C GLN A 210 28.09 38.61 20.28
N ILE A 211 29.04 38.94 19.39
CA ILE A 211 30.48 38.93 19.73
C ILE A 211 30.88 40.39 19.93
N SER A 212 30.74 40.90 21.15
CA SER A 212 31.29 42.21 21.55
C SER A 212 31.37 42.30 23.07
N SER A 213 32.40 41.69 23.66
CA SER A 213 33.16 42.23 24.80
C SER A 213 34.16 41.18 25.30
N ARG A 214 35.36 41.19 24.71
CA ARG A 214 36.56 40.73 25.41
C ARG A 214 37.62 41.82 25.29
N ASN A 215 37.93 42.39 26.44
CA ASN A 215 38.94 43.41 26.73
C ASN A 215 40.23 43.28 25.92
N PRO A 216 40.88 44.41 25.65
CA PRO A 216 42.31 44.56 25.86
C PRO A 216 42.60 45.31 27.18
N SER A 217 43.78 45.02 27.73
CA SER A 217 44.46 45.58 28.92
C SER A 217 43.88 45.25 30.30
#